data_AF-A0A1M6TM89-F1
#
_entry.id   AF-A0A1M6TM89-F1
#
_cell.length_a   1.000
_cell.length_b   1.000
_cell.length_c   1.000
_cell.angle_alpha   90.00
_cell.angle_beta   90.00
_cell.angle_gamma   90.00
#
_symmetry.space_group_name_H-M   'P 1'
#
loop_
_entity.id
_entity.type
_entity.pdbx_description
1 polymer ?
#
loop_
_entity_poly.entity_id
_entity_poly.type
_entity_poly.pdbx_seq_one_letter_code
_entity_poly.pdbx_strand_id
1 'polypeptide(L)'
;MTVTVRPLPLHIQERLEKRPFASLLRRIGELGQQCDIPVYAVGGVVRDLFLDRPTTDIDFVTVGARTGIRLARLVARALGGRTVHIYENFGTAAIRVPAPDQSGVMVLEFVAARRESYRKDSRKPIVEDGTLDDDLRRRDFTVNAMAIDLWPARWGTLIDPFHGRRDLRQRLLRTPLDPRQTFEDDPLRMIRAARFAAQLGFRVEPDTFAAMREKAHRVEILSQERITDELQKILCAPQPSVGFKILESTGILARIFPELVALKGVETIEGYRHKDNFYHTLQVVDNVARMTADRPCEDDAVWLRWAALLHDIAKPATKRFVPGTGWTFHGHEDLGARMIPRIFRRLKLPMDERMAYVQKLVRLHHRPVALVDEQVTDSAIRRLLFEAGNELEDLMLLVRADVTSKNPRRVRRYLEAFDRLEVRMAEVEEKDRIRNFQPPVDGEEIMRTLGIGEGVAVGIIKEAIKEAILEGRIPNEHDAAFQYMMAIKDEAMRRAALFDEMVAALKGPERRALGAIKEVIFKGELPADREEALAYLHRVKEEALAPANEPA
;
A
#
# COMPACT_ATOMS: atom_id res chain seq x y z
N MET A 1 26.81 52.66 4.79
CA MET A 1 26.92 51.64 5.85
C MET A 1 25.52 51.20 6.26
N THR A 2 24.97 50.21 5.58
CA THR A 2 23.68 49.60 5.93
C THR A 2 23.91 48.62 7.06
N VAL A 3 23.55 49.03 8.28
CA VAL A 3 23.52 48.14 9.44
C VAL A 3 22.41 47.12 9.21
N THR A 4 22.78 45.93 8.74
CA THR A 4 21.91 44.74 8.78
C THR A 4 21.67 44.41 10.24
N VAL A 5 20.57 44.92 10.79
CA VAL A 5 20.03 44.49 12.08
C VAL A 5 19.69 43.00 11.93
N ARG A 6 20.52 42.11 12.49
CA ARG A 6 20.17 40.70 12.64
C ARG A 6 18.90 40.66 13.52
N PRO A 7 17.79 40.04 13.07
CA PRO A 7 16.62 39.90 13.92
C PRO A 7 17.01 39.15 15.21
N LEU A 8 16.51 39.62 16.36
CA LEU A 8 16.69 38.95 17.65
C LEU A 8 16.28 37.47 17.53
N PRO A 9 17.02 36.54 18.15
CA PRO A 9 16.68 35.12 18.12
C PRO A 9 15.29 34.90 18.72
N LEU A 10 14.36 34.40 17.91
CA LEU A 10 13.01 34.09 18.36
C LEU A 10 13.08 32.90 19.31
N HIS A 11 12.75 33.13 20.57
CA HIS A 11 12.69 32.07 21.59
C HIS A 11 11.30 31.43 21.55
N ILE A 12 11.26 30.11 21.37
CA ILE A 12 10.02 29.33 21.30
C ILE A 12 9.82 28.44 22.53
N GLN A 13 10.45 28.83 23.65
CA GLN A 13 10.43 28.09 24.92
C GLN A 13 9.02 27.70 25.34
N GLU A 14 8.07 28.63 25.34
CA GLU A 14 6.67 28.37 25.71
C GLU A 14 6.02 27.27 24.85
N ARG A 15 6.37 27.16 23.56
CA ARG A 15 5.84 26.10 22.68
C ARG A 15 6.50 24.77 22.99
N LEU A 16 7.81 24.75 23.22
CA LEU A 16 8.51 23.53 23.62
C LEU A 16 8.00 23.01 24.96
N GLU A 17 7.81 23.88 25.94
CA GLU A 17 7.42 23.52 27.31
C GLU A 17 6.03 22.91 27.40
N LYS A 18 5.14 23.22 26.45
CA LYS A 18 3.83 22.59 26.32
C LYS A 18 3.91 21.16 25.80
N ARG A 19 5.08 20.68 25.35
CA ARG A 19 5.23 19.33 24.79
C ARG A 19 5.61 18.30 25.85
N PRO A 20 5.06 17.08 25.76
CA PRO A 20 5.30 16.04 26.75
C PRO A 20 6.77 15.58 26.77
N PHE A 21 7.52 15.79 25.69
CA PHE A 21 8.95 15.46 25.58
C PHE A 21 9.90 16.62 25.95
N ALA A 22 9.40 17.76 26.45
CA ALA A 22 10.24 18.91 26.76
C ALA A 22 11.34 18.61 27.80
N SER A 23 11.00 17.85 28.84
CA SER A 23 11.92 17.44 29.90
C SER A 23 13.05 16.55 29.37
N LEU A 24 12.72 15.64 28.46
CA LEU A 24 13.68 14.79 27.77
C LEU A 24 14.66 15.63 26.92
N LEU A 25 14.14 16.61 26.16
CA LEU A 25 14.98 17.50 25.37
C LEU A 25 15.92 18.35 26.24
N ARG A 26 15.45 18.87 27.38
CA ARG A 26 16.31 19.58 28.35
C ARG A 26 17.42 18.68 28.86
N ARG A 27 17.08 17.45 29.24
CA ARG A 27 18.04 16.47 29.73
C ARG A 27 19.12 16.16 28.70
N ILE A 28 18.75 16.03 27.43
CA ILE A 28 19.71 15.84 26.33
C ILE A 28 20.63 17.07 26.19
N GLY A 29 20.08 18.28 26.30
CA GLY A 29 20.84 19.53 26.30
C GLY A 29 21.87 19.62 27.43
N GLU A 30 21.49 19.24 28.66
CA GLU A 30 22.38 19.16 29.83
C GLU A 30 23.52 18.17 29.61
N LEU A 31 23.21 16.98 29.08
CA LEU A 31 24.22 15.96 28.76
C LEU A 31 25.17 16.43 27.65
N GLY A 32 24.65 17.16 26.66
CA GLY A 32 25.46 17.82 25.64
C GLY A 32 26.45 18.81 26.25
N GLN A 33 25.98 19.67 27.15
CA GLN A 33 26.82 20.65 27.85
C GLN A 33 27.91 19.98 28.69
N GLN A 34 27.60 18.92 29.44
CA GLN A 34 28.58 18.17 30.25
C GLN A 34 29.72 17.60 29.41
N CYS A 35 29.48 17.35 28.12
CA CYS A 35 30.43 16.77 27.20
C CYS A 35 31.04 17.77 26.20
N ASP A 36 30.67 19.05 26.32
CA ASP A 36 30.98 20.12 25.37
C ASP A 36 30.57 19.79 23.93
N ILE A 37 29.38 19.21 23.77
CA ILE A 37 28.81 18.85 22.47
C ILE A 37 27.59 19.74 22.21
N PRO A 38 27.65 20.68 21.25
CA PRO A 38 26.47 21.42 20.79
C PRO A 38 25.43 20.46 20.22
N VAL A 39 24.16 20.59 20.66
CA VAL A 39 23.05 19.71 20.26
C VAL A 39 21.87 20.54 19.81
N TYR A 40 21.30 20.16 18.67
CA TYR A 40 20.15 20.81 18.05
C TYR A 40 19.08 19.78 17.75
N ALA A 41 17.82 20.07 18.11
CA ALA A 41 16.67 19.35 17.56
C ALA A 41 16.36 19.93 16.18
N VAL A 42 16.21 19.10 15.15
CA VAL A 42 16.16 19.54 13.74
C VAL A 42 15.05 18.83 12.97
N GLY A 43 14.65 19.39 11.83
CA GLY A 43 13.77 18.66 10.90
C GLY A 43 12.30 18.65 11.31
N GLY A 44 11.69 17.45 11.24
CA GLY A 44 10.25 17.25 11.41
C GLY A 44 9.73 17.75 12.75
N VAL A 45 10.46 17.49 13.84
CA VAL A 45 10.09 17.93 15.20
C VAL A 45 9.89 19.44 15.29
N VAL A 46 10.73 20.24 14.62
CA VAL A 46 10.64 21.71 14.64
C VAL A 46 9.42 22.16 13.85
N ARG A 47 9.18 21.58 12.68
CA ARG A 47 8.00 21.84 11.86
C ARG A 47 6.70 21.50 12.61
N ASP A 48 6.65 20.30 13.18
CA ASP A 48 5.46 19.75 13.81
C ASP A 48 5.12 20.46 15.12
N LEU A 49 6.13 21.03 15.80
CA LEU A 49 5.95 21.98 16.90
C LEU A 49 5.18 23.24 16.47
N PHE A 50 5.41 23.77 15.27
CA PHE A 50 4.67 24.93 14.75
C PHE A 50 3.29 24.57 14.20
N LEU A 51 3.09 23.33 13.77
CA LEU A 51 1.82 22.83 13.23
C LEU A 51 0.91 22.21 14.29
N ASP A 52 1.33 22.20 15.56
CA ASP A 52 0.60 21.57 16.66
C ASP A 52 0.28 20.09 16.44
N ARG A 53 1.21 19.37 15.79
CA ARG A 53 1.12 17.92 15.52
C ARG A 53 1.91 17.10 16.55
N PRO A 54 1.48 15.89 16.90
CA PRO A 54 2.30 14.95 17.64
C PRO A 54 3.48 14.46 16.79
N THR A 55 4.59 14.09 17.43
CA THR A 55 5.72 13.45 16.76
C THR A 55 6.28 12.33 17.64
N THR A 56 6.55 11.20 17.01
CA THR A 56 7.18 10.03 17.63
C THR A 56 8.65 9.91 17.25
N ASP A 57 9.12 10.67 16.25
CA ASP A 57 10.50 10.68 15.80
C ASP A 57 11.11 12.06 16.06
N ILE A 58 12.26 12.09 16.73
CA ILE A 58 13.00 13.33 17.02
C ILE A 58 14.44 13.18 16.53
N ASP A 59 14.79 14.02 15.57
CA ASP A 59 16.13 14.09 15.00
C ASP A 59 16.99 15.11 15.76
N PHE A 60 18.20 14.70 16.12
CA PHE A 60 19.21 15.51 16.77
C PHE A 60 20.46 15.62 15.90
N VAL A 61 20.90 16.85 15.66
CA VAL A 61 22.20 17.13 15.05
C VAL A 61 23.17 17.59 16.13
N THR A 62 24.36 17.01 16.13
CA THR A 62 25.47 17.39 16.99
C THR A 62 26.62 17.93 16.14
N VAL A 63 27.41 18.88 16.65
CA VAL A 63 28.54 19.44 15.90
C VAL A 63 29.84 18.79 16.37
N GLY A 64 30.58 18.21 15.42
CA GLY A 64 31.87 17.54 15.65
C GLY A 64 31.90 16.08 15.18
N ALA A 65 33.09 15.57 14.88
CA ALA A 65 33.26 14.19 14.43
C ALA A 65 32.80 13.18 15.50
N ARG A 66 31.97 12.21 15.10
CA ARG A 66 31.48 11.11 15.96
C ARG A 66 30.72 11.55 17.21
N THR A 67 30.31 12.83 17.32
CA THR A 67 29.61 13.35 18.49
C THR A 67 28.20 12.78 18.64
N GLY A 68 27.53 12.48 17.52
CA GLY A 68 26.17 11.92 17.54
C GLY A 68 26.10 10.56 18.26
N ILE A 69 26.99 9.64 17.90
CA ILE A 69 27.06 8.30 18.53
C ILE A 69 27.49 8.43 20.01
N ARG A 70 28.44 9.30 20.31
CA ARG A 70 28.90 9.55 21.70
C ARG A 70 27.75 10.06 22.57
N LEU A 71 27.00 11.06 22.10
CA LEU A 71 25.85 11.59 22.81
C LEU A 71 24.75 10.55 22.98
N ALA A 72 24.43 9.78 21.93
CA ALA A 72 23.41 8.73 22.01
C ALA A 72 23.73 7.69 23.10
N ARG A 73 25.00 7.25 23.20
CA ARG A 73 25.44 6.34 24.27
C ARG A 73 25.26 6.93 25.67
N LEU A 74 25.50 8.23 25.84
CA LEU A 74 25.32 8.92 27.12
C LEU A 74 23.84 9.06 27.48
N VAL A 75 23.02 9.47 26.51
CA VAL A 75 21.57 9.59 26.67
C VAL A 75 20.97 8.23 27.05
N ALA A 76 21.35 7.16 26.35
CA ALA A 76 20.88 5.81 26.67
C ALA A 76 21.23 5.36 28.09
N ARG A 77 22.45 5.63 28.57
CA ARG A 77 22.84 5.37 29.97
C ARG A 77 22.00 6.18 30.95
N ALA A 78 21.82 7.48 30.68
CA ALA A 78 21.04 8.38 31.53
C ALA A 78 19.55 8.01 31.60
N LEU A 79 19.01 7.37 30.56
CA LEU A 79 17.63 6.90 30.48
C LEU A 79 17.41 5.46 30.99
N GLY A 80 18.29 5.00 31.89
CA GLY A 80 18.19 3.68 32.52
C GLY A 80 18.81 2.55 31.72
N GLY A 81 19.88 2.81 30.96
CA GLY A 81 20.64 1.77 30.25
C GLY A 81 19.95 1.23 29.00
N ARG A 82 19.28 2.10 28.23
CA ARG A 82 18.60 1.72 26.98
C ARG A 82 19.58 1.20 25.92
N THR A 83 19.11 0.37 25.01
CA THR A 83 19.91 -0.10 23.86
C THR A 83 20.07 1.03 22.83
N VAL A 84 21.30 1.26 22.41
CA VAL A 84 21.61 2.16 21.28
C VAL A 84 21.83 1.32 20.03
N HIS A 85 21.04 1.59 18.99
CA HIS A 85 21.26 1.01 17.67
C HIS A 85 22.19 1.93 16.88
N ILE A 86 23.38 1.46 16.53
CA ILE A 86 24.40 2.25 15.82
C ILE A 86 24.45 1.80 14.36
N TYR A 87 24.40 2.77 13.46
CA TYR A 87 24.55 2.55 12.03
C TYR A 87 25.84 3.21 11.56
N GLU A 88 26.96 2.48 11.71
CA GLU A 88 28.32 3.03 11.49
C GLU A 88 28.52 3.61 10.09
N ASN A 89 27.95 2.94 9.07
CA ASN A 89 28.03 3.37 7.67
C ASN A 89 27.39 4.75 7.41
N PHE A 90 26.47 5.19 8.27
CA PHE A 90 25.77 6.46 8.12
C PHE A 90 26.14 7.48 9.21
N GLY A 91 26.94 7.07 10.20
CA GLY A 91 27.30 7.89 11.34
C GLY A 91 26.11 8.26 12.24
N THR A 92 25.04 7.44 12.23
CA THR A 92 23.82 7.69 12.99
C THR A 92 23.66 6.70 14.14
N ALA A 93 22.97 7.12 15.18
CA ALA A 93 22.58 6.27 16.31
C ALA A 93 21.12 6.54 16.68
N ALA A 94 20.35 5.48 16.94
CA ALA A 94 18.95 5.59 17.33
C ALA A 94 18.71 4.95 18.72
N ILE A 95 17.84 5.58 19.50
CA ILE A 95 17.39 5.08 20.81
C ILE A 95 15.86 5.03 20.79
N ARG A 96 15.30 3.89 21.18
CA ARG A 96 13.85 3.74 21.35
C ARG A 96 13.48 3.93 22.82
N VAL A 97 12.57 4.85 23.08
CA VAL A 97 12.08 5.19 24.42
C VAL A 97 10.54 5.15 24.43
N PRO A 98 9.89 4.86 25.56
CA PRO A 98 8.45 5.01 25.68
C PRO A 98 8.06 6.46 25.39
N ALA A 99 7.06 6.68 24.56
CA ALA A 99 6.56 8.01 24.27
C ALA A 99 5.95 8.62 25.55
N PRO A 100 6.29 9.87 25.93
CA PRO A 100 5.85 10.43 27.21
C PRO A 100 4.33 10.68 27.30
N ASP A 101 3.64 10.72 26.15
CA ASP A 101 2.18 10.80 26.02
C ASP A 101 1.51 9.42 25.93
N GLN A 102 2.25 8.34 26.18
CA GLN A 102 1.79 6.94 26.09
C GLN A 102 1.28 6.52 24.69
N SER A 103 1.62 7.28 23.65
CA SER A 103 1.28 6.97 22.24
C SER A 103 2.05 5.79 21.66
N GLY A 104 2.92 5.13 22.44
CA GLY A 104 3.71 3.97 22.03
C GLY A 104 5.21 4.21 22.21
N VAL A 105 5.96 4.08 21.13
CA VAL A 105 7.44 4.20 21.13
C VAL A 105 7.85 5.48 20.41
N MET A 106 8.73 6.24 21.06
CA MET A 106 9.41 7.39 20.49
C MET A 106 10.85 7.02 20.10
N VAL A 107 11.28 7.43 18.91
CA VAL A 107 12.64 7.21 18.39
C VAL A 107 13.43 8.51 18.47
N LEU A 108 14.59 8.45 19.12
CA LEU A 108 15.55 9.54 19.21
C LEU A 108 16.72 9.22 18.28
N GLU A 109 16.86 9.96 17.19
CA GLU A 109 17.92 9.76 16.20
C GLU A 109 19.01 10.83 16.34
N PHE A 110 20.26 10.41 16.47
CA PHE A 110 21.40 11.29 16.65
C PHE A 110 22.34 11.17 15.46
N VAL A 111 22.68 12.31 14.86
CA VAL A 111 23.61 12.41 13.74
C VAL A 111 24.63 13.52 13.99
N ALA A 112 25.85 13.34 13.51
CA ALA A 112 26.84 14.42 13.46
C ALA A 112 26.56 15.31 12.23
N ALA A 113 26.70 16.62 12.42
CA ALA A 113 26.59 17.61 11.35
C ALA A 113 27.61 17.29 10.26
N ARG A 114 27.14 17.28 9.02
CA ARG A 114 27.95 16.82 7.89
C ARG A 114 27.69 17.64 6.65
N ARG A 115 28.74 17.79 5.85
CA ARG A 115 28.67 18.32 4.50
C ARG A 115 28.59 17.15 3.52
N GLU A 116 27.75 17.29 2.51
CA GLU A 116 27.57 16.28 1.46
C GLU A 116 28.00 16.86 0.12
N SER A 117 28.76 16.09 -0.65
CA SER A 117 29.06 16.38 -2.05
C SER A 117 28.65 15.20 -2.93
N TYR A 118 28.08 15.49 -4.09
CA TYR A 118 27.44 14.50 -4.95
C TYR A 118 28.19 14.35 -6.28
N ARG A 119 28.28 13.11 -6.78
CA ARG A 119 28.75 12.84 -8.14
C ARG A 119 27.54 12.72 -9.07
N LYS A 120 27.62 13.26 -10.29
CA LYS A 120 26.48 13.27 -11.23
C LYS A 120 25.87 11.87 -11.45
N ASP A 121 26.70 10.84 -11.51
CA ASP A 121 26.26 9.46 -11.83
C ASP A 121 25.98 8.60 -10.58
N SER A 122 26.08 9.16 -9.37
CA SER A 122 25.85 8.39 -8.15
C SER A 122 24.93 9.12 -7.18
N ARG A 123 23.95 8.41 -6.65
CA ARG A 123 23.16 8.92 -5.53
C ARG A 123 23.96 8.97 -4.22
N LYS A 124 25.04 8.22 -4.03
CA LYS A 124 25.73 8.21 -2.72
C LYS A 124 26.63 9.45 -2.59
N PRO A 125 26.40 10.34 -1.60
CA PRO A 125 27.27 11.48 -1.41
C PRO A 125 28.59 11.06 -0.74
N ILE A 126 29.62 11.87 -0.96
CA ILE A 126 30.83 11.89 -0.13
C ILE A 126 30.50 12.76 1.09
N VAL A 127 30.77 12.23 2.28
CA VAL A 127 30.39 12.82 3.57
C VAL A 127 31.64 13.31 4.30
N GLU A 128 31.61 14.57 4.71
CA GLU A 128 32.67 15.23 5.49
C GLU A 128 32.07 15.87 6.76
N ASP A 129 32.88 16.09 7.79
CA ASP A 129 32.45 16.82 8.98
C ASP A 129 32.01 18.24 8.59
N GLY A 130 30.86 18.68 9.11
CA GLY A 130 30.24 19.94 8.70
C GLY A 130 29.72 20.76 9.88
N THR A 131 29.29 21.98 9.57
CA THR A 131 28.59 22.84 10.51
C THR A 131 27.09 22.54 10.54
N LEU A 132 26.36 23.09 11.52
CA LEU A 132 24.89 23.05 11.51
C LEU A 132 24.32 23.67 10.23
N ASP A 133 24.93 24.77 9.73
CA ASP A 133 24.48 25.43 8.50
C ASP A 133 24.63 24.50 7.28
N ASP A 134 25.74 23.75 7.19
CA ASP A 134 25.94 22.73 6.14
C ASP A 134 24.87 21.63 6.21
N ASP A 135 24.52 21.18 7.42
CA ASP A 135 23.46 20.19 7.62
C ASP A 135 22.07 20.71 7.23
N LEU A 136 21.75 21.97 7.54
CA LEU A 136 20.48 22.57 7.17
C LEU A 136 20.37 22.82 5.65
N ARG A 137 21.47 23.22 5.00
CA ARG A 137 21.54 23.43 3.54
C ARG A 137 21.23 22.18 2.74
N ARG A 138 21.71 21.02 3.21
CA ARG A 138 21.51 19.75 2.50
C ARG A 138 20.12 19.14 2.74
N ARG A 139 19.22 19.77 3.48
CA ARG A 139 17.87 19.23 3.72
C ARG A 139 16.94 19.43 2.54
N ASP A 140 15.83 18.72 2.56
CA ASP A 140 14.89 18.66 1.44
C ASP A 140 14.09 19.96 1.25
N PHE A 141 13.48 20.48 2.31
CA PHE A 141 12.62 21.67 2.24
C PHE A 141 12.91 22.65 3.37
N THR A 142 12.69 23.95 3.12
CA THR A 142 12.86 25.05 4.09
C THR A 142 12.13 24.78 5.40
N VAL A 143 10.91 24.24 5.32
CA VAL A 143 10.08 23.86 6.48
C VAL A 143 10.69 22.75 7.33
N ASN A 144 11.62 21.96 6.78
CA ASN A 144 12.38 20.93 7.49
C ASN A 144 13.84 21.37 7.75
N ALA A 145 14.25 22.55 7.28
CA ALA A 145 15.60 23.09 7.41
C ALA A 145 15.69 24.13 8.54
N MET A 146 15.02 23.83 9.65
CA MET A 146 15.05 24.62 10.89
C MET A 146 15.62 23.78 12.02
N ALA A 147 16.19 24.46 13.02
CA ALA A 147 16.79 23.85 14.20
C ALA A 147 16.39 24.60 15.48
N ILE A 148 16.38 23.88 16.60
CA ILE A 148 16.18 24.43 17.94
C ILE A 148 17.43 24.12 18.75
N ASP A 149 18.06 25.15 19.31
CA ASP A 149 19.21 24.98 20.20
C ASP A 149 18.76 24.40 21.56
N LEU A 150 19.34 23.27 21.92
CA LEU A 150 19.06 22.58 23.19
C LEU A 150 20.07 22.93 24.27
N TRP A 151 21.11 23.71 23.96
CA TRP A 151 22.11 24.13 24.93
C TRP A 151 21.45 24.93 26.05
N PRO A 152 21.72 24.66 27.35
CA PRO A 152 20.98 25.29 28.45
C PRO A 152 20.95 26.81 28.41
N ALA A 153 22.08 27.46 28.08
CA ALA A 153 22.15 28.92 27.96
C ALA A 153 21.41 29.52 26.75
N ARG A 154 21.05 28.70 25.75
CA ARG A 154 20.35 29.12 24.52
C ARG A 154 19.05 28.34 24.29
N TRP A 155 18.55 27.68 25.34
CA TRP A 155 17.43 26.76 25.28
C TRP A 155 16.24 27.37 24.53
N GLY A 156 15.77 26.67 23.50
CA GLY A 156 14.58 27.09 22.73
C GLY A 156 14.85 28.22 21.74
N THR A 157 16.12 28.55 21.45
CA THR A 157 16.48 29.46 20.36
C THR A 157 16.18 28.79 19.01
N LEU A 158 15.33 29.43 18.20
CA LEU A 158 15.06 28.98 16.84
C LEU A 158 16.16 29.45 15.87
N ILE A 159 16.69 28.52 15.10
CA ILE A 159 17.62 28.74 14.00
C ILE A 159 16.89 28.43 12.69
N ASP A 160 16.57 29.48 11.91
CA ASP A 160 15.81 29.40 10.66
C ASP A 160 16.48 30.23 9.54
N PRO A 161 17.61 29.74 8.98
CA PRO A 161 18.38 30.49 7.98
C PRO A 161 17.68 30.58 6.61
N PHE A 162 16.74 29.68 6.31
CA PHE A 162 16.05 29.62 5.01
C PHE A 162 14.60 30.09 5.04
N HIS A 163 14.19 30.73 6.14
CA HIS A 163 12.84 31.26 6.33
C HIS A 163 11.73 30.18 6.27
N GLY A 164 12.02 28.97 6.74
CA GLY A 164 11.06 27.87 6.86
C GLY A 164 9.81 28.24 7.66
N ARG A 165 9.92 29.14 8.65
CA ARG A 165 8.74 29.64 9.39
C ARG A 165 7.80 30.46 8.51
N ARG A 166 8.34 31.23 7.55
CA ARG A 166 7.52 31.98 6.59
C ARG A 166 6.80 31.01 5.67
N ASP A 167 7.53 30.03 5.14
CA ASP A 167 6.98 29.05 4.20
C ASP A 167 5.94 28.13 4.89
N LEU A 168 6.13 27.81 6.17
CA LEU A 168 5.12 27.13 7.01
C LEU A 168 3.80 27.92 7.09
N ARG A 169 3.88 29.23 7.37
CA ARG A 169 2.68 30.10 7.41
C ARG A 169 1.98 30.18 6.05
N GLN A 170 2.75 30.16 4.97
CA GLN A 170 2.24 30.20 3.60
C GLN A 170 1.81 28.83 3.08
N ARG A 171 2.05 27.74 3.84
CA ARG A 171 1.83 26.35 3.43
C ARG A 171 2.54 26.01 2.12
N LEU A 172 3.81 26.41 2.01
CA LEU A 172 4.65 26.20 0.83
C LEU A 172 5.77 25.19 1.09
N LEU A 173 6.02 24.33 0.10
CA LEU A 173 7.21 23.48 0.02
C LEU A 173 8.19 24.11 -0.96
N ARG A 174 9.31 24.59 -0.43
CA ARG A 174 10.42 25.20 -1.16
C ARG A 174 11.73 24.53 -0.72
N THR A 175 12.69 24.36 -1.62
CA THR A 175 14.04 23.86 -1.29
C THR A 175 14.89 24.95 -0.62
N PRO A 176 15.80 24.61 0.32
CA PRO A 176 16.70 25.60 0.95
C PRO A 176 17.65 26.29 -0.04
N LEU A 177 18.13 25.52 -1.02
CA LEU A 177 19.00 25.96 -2.11
C LEU A 177 18.25 25.93 -3.44
N ASP A 178 18.96 26.20 -4.53
CA ASP A 178 18.43 26.07 -5.89
C ASP A 178 17.77 24.68 -6.08
N PRO A 179 16.51 24.63 -6.53
CA PRO A 179 15.77 23.37 -6.62
C PRO A 179 16.34 22.44 -7.70
N ARG A 180 16.91 22.98 -8.79
CA ARG A 180 17.49 22.15 -9.86
C ARG A 180 18.71 21.41 -9.36
N GLN A 181 19.60 22.09 -8.63
CA GLN A 181 20.74 21.44 -7.97
C GLN A 181 20.28 20.46 -6.90
N THR A 182 19.32 20.85 -6.07
CA THR A 182 18.79 20.00 -4.98
C THR A 182 18.25 18.66 -5.51
N PHE A 183 17.55 18.67 -6.64
CA PHE A 183 17.02 17.46 -7.27
C PHE A 183 18.06 16.72 -8.13
N GLU A 184 19.08 17.41 -8.62
CA GLU A 184 20.23 16.76 -9.26
C GLU A 184 20.99 15.90 -8.23
N ASP A 185 21.23 16.45 -7.04
CA ASP A 185 21.94 15.80 -5.93
C ASP A 185 21.13 14.63 -5.34
N ASP A 186 19.83 14.85 -5.08
CA ASP A 186 18.95 13.81 -4.53
C ASP A 186 17.55 13.82 -5.16
N PRO A 187 17.34 13.02 -6.21
CA PRO A 187 16.07 12.97 -6.94
C PRO A 187 14.89 12.48 -6.08
N LEU A 188 15.13 11.76 -4.98
CA LEU A 188 14.07 11.28 -4.09
C LEU A 188 13.29 12.46 -3.48
N ARG A 189 13.92 13.63 -3.35
CA ARG A 189 13.28 14.84 -2.82
C ARG A 189 12.08 15.27 -3.64
N MET A 190 12.04 14.98 -4.94
CA MET A 190 10.86 15.27 -5.77
C MET A 190 9.66 14.41 -5.34
N ILE A 191 9.87 13.12 -5.07
CA ILE A 191 8.81 12.23 -4.57
C ILE A 191 8.41 12.63 -3.15
N ARG A 192 9.37 13.02 -2.31
CA ARG A 192 9.12 13.57 -0.98
C ARG A 192 8.31 14.87 -1.02
N ALA A 193 8.50 15.73 -2.03
CA ALA A 193 7.70 16.93 -2.21
C ALA A 193 6.22 16.57 -2.36
N ALA A 194 5.92 15.60 -3.21
CA ALA A 194 4.57 15.07 -3.39
C ALA A 194 4.01 14.44 -2.10
N ARG A 195 4.82 13.67 -1.38
CA ARG A 195 4.46 13.12 -0.06
C ARG A 195 4.11 14.20 0.93
N PHE A 196 4.99 15.18 1.15
CA PHE A 196 4.75 16.24 2.13
C PHE A 196 3.56 17.11 1.73
N ALA A 197 3.34 17.35 0.45
CA ALA A 197 2.16 18.07 -0.02
C ALA A 197 0.87 17.34 0.38
N ALA A 198 0.83 16.01 0.22
CA ALA A 198 -0.30 15.18 0.64
C ALA A 198 -0.46 15.11 2.16
N GLN A 199 0.63 14.96 2.92
CA GLN A 199 0.61 14.79 4.38
C GLN A 199 0.30 16.09 5.14
N LEU A 200 0.82 17.21 4.66
CA LEU A 200 0.73 18.52 5.33
C LEU A 200 -0.36 19.42 4.72
N GLY A 201 -0.89 19.08 3.54
CA GLY A 201 -1.81 19.95 2.80
C GLY A 201 -1.14 21.21 2.26
N PHE A 202 0.14 21.12 1.91
CA PHE A 202 0.95 22.23 1.41
C PHE A 202 1.00 22.24 -0.11
N ARG A 203 1.33 23.38 -0.70
CA ARG A 203 1.57 23.52 -2.14
C ARG A 203 3.06 23.54 -2.43
N VAL A 204 3.48 22.93 -3.53
CA VAL A 204 4.85 23.06 -4.03
C VAL A 204 5.01 24.45 -4.65
N GLU A 205 6.08 25.13 -4.29
CA GLU A 205 6.41 26.46 -4.80
C GLU A 205 6.70 26.42 -6.32
N PRO A 206 6.31 27.44 -7.12
CA PRO A 206 6.32 27.31 -8.58
C PRO A 206 7.67 26.99 -9.22
N ASP A 207 8.77 27.57 -8.72
CA ASP A 207 10.11 27.29 -9.24
C ASP A 207 10.57 25.88 -8.84
N THR A 208 10.28 25.49 -7.60
CA THR A 208 10.48 24.11 -7.12
C THR A 208 9.71 23.10 -8.00
N PHE A 209 8.46 23.39 -8.35
CA PHE A 209 7.64 22.53 -9.19
C PHE A 209 8.13 22.47 -10.65
N ALA A 210 8.61 23.59 -11.19
CA ALA A 210 9.24 23.63 -12.52
C ALA A 210 10.53 22.78 -12.56
N ALA A 211 11.36 22.88 -11.52
CA ALA A 211 12.55 22.06 -11.40
C ALA A 211 12.23 20.56 -11.27
N MET A 212 11.13 20.18 -10.59
CA MET A 212 10.67 18.79 -10.56
C MET A 212 10.35 18.24 -11.96
N ARG A 213 9.71 19.05 -12.82
CA ARG A 213 9.42 18.68 -14.22
C ARG A 213 10.70 18.47 -15.03
N GLU A 214 11.62 19.42 -14.93
CA GLU A 214 12.89 19.37 -15.68
C GLU A 214 13.75 18.16 -15.27
N LYS A 215 13.81 17.87 -13.97
CA LYS A 215 14.64 16.81 -13.41
C LYS A 215 13.92 15.47 -13.25
N ALA A 216 12.69 15.33 -13.74
CA ALA A 216 11.88 14.13 -13.57
C ALA A 216 12.60 12.83 -13.99
N HIS A 217 13.42 12.86 -15.03
CA HIS A 217 14.21 11.71 -15.50
C HIS A 217 15.20 11.16 -14.45
N ARG A 218 15.70 12.01 -13.55
CA ARG A 218 16.69 11.62 -12.53
C ARG A 218 16.15 10.60 -11.53
N VAL A 219 14.83 10.42 -11.41
CA VAL A 219 14.24 9.42 -10.49
C VAL A 219 14.63 7.99 -10.86
N GLU A 220 15.06 7.74 -12.10
CA GLU A 220 15.46 6.41 -12.59
C GLU A 220 16.74 5.88 -11.93
N ILE A 221 17.56 6.76 -11.35
CA ILE A 221 18.77 6.34 -10.60
C ILE A 221 18.42 5.84 -9.19
N LEU A 222 17.19 6.04 -8.73
CA LEU A 222 16.75 5.63 -7.39
C LEU A 222 16.45 4.14 -7.39
N SER A 223 16.74 3.49 -6.26
CA SER A 223 16.25 2.13 -6.06
C SER A 223 14.73 2.13 -5.91
N GLN A 224 14.11 1.05 -6.39
CA GLN A 224 12.67 0.91 -6.37
C GLN A 224 12.12 0.91 -4.94
N GLU A 225 12.82 0.32 -3.97
CA GLU A 225 12.39 0.26 -2.57
C GLU A 225 12.20 1.67 -2.00
N ARG A 226 13.11 2.60 -2.29
CA ARG A 226 13.01 4.00 -1.82
C ARG A 226 11.83 4.72 -2.45
N ILE A 227 11.55 4.46 -3.72
CA ILE A 227 10.38 5.01 -4.40
C ILE A 227 9.12 4.46 -3.74
N THR A 228 9.05 3.15 -3.55
CA THR A 228 7.91 2.46 -2.96
C THR A 228 7.64 2.90 -1.52
N ASP A 229 8.67 3.12 -0.71
CA ASP A 229 8.53 3.67 0.65
C ASP A 229 7.84 5.04 0.65
N GLU A 230 8.21 5.92 -0.30
CA GLU A 230 7.59 7.23 -0.42
C GLU A 230 6.15 7.14 -0.99
N LEU A 231 5.88 6.20 -1.91
CA LEU A 231 4.52 5.92 -2.40
C LEU A 231 3.60 5.38 -1.30
N GLN A 232 4.08 4.44 -0.47
CA GLN A 232 3.35 3.95 0.69
C GLN A 232 2.99 5.09 1.64
N LYS A 233 3.95 5.97 1.93
CA LYS A 233 3.70 7.15 2.79
C LYS A 233 2.76 8.19 2.16
N ILE A 234 2.70 8.29 0.83
CA ILE A 234 1.68 9.09 0.13
C ILE A 234 0.30 8.47 0.35
N LEU A 235 0.17 7.14 0.22
CA LEU A 235 -1.08 6.44 0.49
C LEU A 235 -1.54 6.58 1.94
N CYS A 236 -0.61 6.70 2.89
CA CYS A 236 -0.90 6.99 4.28
C CYS A 236 -1.41 8.41 4.55
N ALA A 237 -1.23 9.34 3.62
CA ALA A 237 -1.65 10.72 3.83
C ALA A 237 -3.18 10.83 3.98
N PRO A 238 -3.69 11.91 4.63
CA PRO A 238 -5.13 12.16 4.72
C PRO A 238 -5.78 12.36 3.34
N GLN A 239 -5.02 12.86 2.37
CA GLN A 239 -5.49 13.05 1.00
C GLN A 239 -4.41 12.59 -0.02
N PRO A 240 -4.29 11.27 -0.26
CA PRO A 240 -3.26 10.72 -1.14
C PRO A 240 -3.30 11.29 -2.57
N SER A 241 -4.49 11.65 -3.07
CA SER A 241 -4.64 12.16 -4.44
C SER A 241 -3.79 13.39 -4.74
N VAL A 242 -3.49 14.22 -3.73
CA VAL A 242 -2.64 15.41 -3.89
C VAL A 242 -1.23 15.00 -4.34
N GLY A 243 -0.66 13.98 -3.70
CA GLY A 243 0.69 13.49 -4.02
C GLY A 243 0.74 12.90 -5.43
N PHE A 244 -0.19 12.01 -5.77
CA PHE A 244 -0.25 11.40 -7.10
C PHE A 244 -0.49 12.42 -8.22
N LYS A 245 -1.33 13.45 -7.99
CA LYS A 245 -1.53 14.55 -8.96
C LYS A 245 -0.24 15.33 -9.21
N ILE A 246 0.56 15.59 -8.16
CA ILE A 246 1.86 16.27 -8.30
C ILE A 246 2.84 15.40 -9.08
N LEU A 247 2.94 14.11 -8.77
CA LEU A 247 3.82 13.18 -9.48
C LEU A 247 3.43 13.04 -10.95
N GLU A 248 2.13 13.00 -11.24
CA GLU A 248 1.61 12.95 -12.61
C GLU A 248 1.91 14.24 -13.36
N SER A 249 1.57 15.39 -12.77
CA SER A 249 1.76 16.71 -13.39
C SER A 249 3.23 17.09 -13.59
N THR A 250 4.16 16.39 -12.93
CA THR A 250 5.61 16.55 -13.12
C THR A 250 6.22 15.52 -14.08
N GLY A 251 5.45 14.53 -14.54
CA GLY A 251 5.92 13.43 -15.38
C GLY A 251 6.72 12.35 -14.64
N ILE A 252 6.89 12.49 -13.33
CA ILE A 252 7.58 11.50 -12.49
C ILE A 252 6.78 10.21 -12.42
N LEU A 253 5.45 10.30 -12.30
CA LEU A 253 4.58 9.13 -12.15
C LEU A 253 4.71 8.16 -13.33
N ALA A 254 4.86 8.67 -14.55
CA ALA A 254 5.01 7.85 -15.75
C ALA A 254 6.28 6.98 -15.72
N ARG A 255 7.33 7.44 -15.03
CA ARG A 255 8.61 6.73 -14.92
C ARG A 255 8.60 5.67 -13.84
N ILE A 256 7.87 5.90 -12.74
CA ILE A 256 7.89 5.02 -11.57
C ILE A 256 6.68 4.08 -11.50
N PHE A 257 5.54 4.49 -12.07
CA PHE A 257 4.27 3.77 -12.01
C PHE A 257 3.42 3.99 -13.29
N PRO A 258 3.89 3.49 -14.45
CA PRO A 258 3.26 3.75 -15.75
C PRO A 258 1.83 3.22 -15.86
N GLU A 259 1.51 2.10 -15.21
CA GLU A 259 0.16 1.50 -15.23
C GLU A 259 -0.90 2.45 -14.67
N LEU A 260 -0.53 3.26 -13.66
CA LEU A 260 -1.44 4.25 -13.09
C LEU A 260 -1.67 5.43 -14.06
N VAL A 261 -0.64 5.84 -14.79
CA VAL A 261 -0.76 6.90 -15.82
C VAL A 261 -1.60 6.42 -17.01
N ALA A 262 -1.57 5.13 -17.35
CA ALA A 262 -2.39 4.56 -18.43
C ALA A 262 -3.90 4.68 -18.18
N LEU A 263 -4.33 4.90 -16.94
CA LEU A 263 -5.74 5.18 -16.61
C LEU A 263 -6.18 6.60 -17.01
N LYS A 264 -5.23 7.50 -17.26
CA LYS A 264 -5.49 8.90 -17.56
C LYS A 264 -5.96 9.07 -19.00
N GLY A 265 -6.92 9.96 -19.19
CA GLY A 265 -7.42 10.32 -20.50
C GLY A 265 -8.89 9.97 -20.67
N VAL A 266 -9.50 10.64 -21.64
CA VAL A 266 -10.90 10.45 -21.99
C VAL A 266 -11.02 10.42 -23.51
N GLU A 267 -11.61 9.34 -24.01
CA GLU A 267 -11.94 9.21 -25.42
C GLU A 267 -13.43 9.39 -25.64
N THR A 268 -13.76 9.98 -26.79
CA THR A 268 -15.14 10.19 -27.24
C THR A 268 -15.27 9.62 -28.64
N ILE A 269 -16.12 8.61 -28.79
CA ILE A 269 -16.48 8.01 -30.08
C ILE A 269 -18.00 8.05 -30.18
N GLU A 270 -18.53 8.56 -31.29
CA GLU A 270 -19.98 8.61 -31.56
C GLU A 270 -20.81 9.26 -30.43
N GLY A 271 -20.25 10.27 -29.76
CA GLY A 271 -20.91 10.96 -28.64
C GLY A 271 -20.85 10.23 -27.29
N TYR A 272 -20.36 8.99 -27.25
CA TYR A 272 -20.13 8.25 -26.00
C TYR A 272 -18.77 8.63 -25.40
N ARG A 273 -18.81 9.12 -24.16
CA ARG A 273 -17.63 9.57 -23.42
C ARG A 273 -17.52 8.80 -22.10
N HIS A 274 -16.37 8.20 -21.84
CA HIS A 274 -16.09 7.61 -20.52
C HIS A 274 -15.50 8.65 -19.55
N LYS A 275 -15.49 8.35 -18.25
CA LYS A 275 -14.83 9.19 -17.24
C LYS A 275 -13.32 9.03 -17.33
N ASP A 276 -12.58 9.99 -16.80
CA ASP A 276 -11.14 9.83 -16.61
C ASP A 276 -10.90 8.87 -15.43
N ASN A 277 -10.42 7.66 -15.73
CA ASN A 277 -10.27 6.61 -14.75
C ASN A 277 -9.18 6.96 -13.72
N PHE A 278 -8.12 7.67 -14.12
CA PHE A 278 -7.07 8.09 -13.20
C PHE A 278 -7.61 9.00 -12.09
N TYR A 279 -8.34 10.07 -12.44
CA TYR A 279 -8.89 10.97 -11.41
C TYR A 279 -9.99 10.30 -10.59
N HIS A 280 -10.74 9.37 -11.19
CA HIS A 280 -11.71 8.55 -10.48
C HIS A 280 -11.04 7.67 -9.42
N THR A 281 -10.04 6.87 -9.80
CA THR A 281 -9.26 6.03 -8.88
C THR A 281 -8.69 6.85 -7.72
N LEU A 282 -8.13 8.03 -8.00
CA LEU A 282 -7.62 8.92 -6.95
C LEU A 282 -8.72 9.43 -5.99
N GLN A 283 -9.95 9.64 -6.47
CA GLN A 283 -11.08 9.99 -5.62
C GLN A 283 -11.50 8.82 -4.72
N VAL A 284 -11.47 7.58 -5.23
CA VAL A 284 -11.75 6.36 -4.44
C VAL A 284 -10.72 6.21 -3.33
N VAL A 285 -9.43 6.40 -3.64
CA VAL A 285 -8.35 6.36 -2.65
C VAL A 285 -8.55 7.41 -1.54
N ASP A 286 -8.91 8.66 -1.90
CA ASP A 286 -9.24 9.70 -0.93
C ASP A 286 -10.48 9.35 -0.07
N ASN A 287 -11.47 8.67 -0.64
CA ASN A 287 -12.66 8.22 0.08
C ASN A 287 -12.31 7.13 1.10
N VAL A 288 -11.55 6.11 0.70
CA VAL A 288 -11.05 5.06 1.60
C VAL A 288 -10.19 5.69 2.71
N ALA A 289 -9.32 6.65 2.38
CA ALA A 289 -8.49 7.33 3.37
C ALA A 289 -9.32 8.08 4.42
N ARG A 290 -10.47 8.64 4.02
CA ARG A 290 -11.41 9.31 4.93
C ARG A 290 -12.21 8.32 5.79
N MET A 291 -12.63 7.20 5.20
CA MET A 291 -13.37 6.14 5.88
C MET A 291 -12.51 5.35 6.87
N THR A 292 -11.19 5.39 6.71
CA THR A 292 -10.18 4.74 7.58
C THR A 292 -9.33 5.76 8.34
N ALA A 293 -9.87 6.97 8.59
CA ALA A 293 -9.13 8.08 9.18
C ALA A 293 -8.76 7.87 10.65
N ASP A 294 -9.47 6.98 11.34
CA ASP A 294 -9.26 6.54 12.71
C ASP A 294 -8.09 5.56 12.86
N ARG A 295 -7.77 4.80 11.80
CA ARG A 295 -6.62 3.87 11.73
C ARG A 295 -5.71 4.13 10.52
N PRO A 296 -5.10 5.32 10.40
CA PRO A 296 -4.31 5.67 9.24
C PRO A 296 -2.96 4.93 9.26
N CYS A 297 -2.82 3.92 8.40
CA CYS A 297 -1.58 3.14 8.24
C CYS A 297 -1.14 2.29 9.44
N GLU A 298 -2.10 1.87 10.26
CA GLU A 298 -1.99 0.64 11.06
C GLU A 298 -2.56 -0.53 10.21
N ASP A 299 -1.97 -1.72 10.35
CA ASP A 299 -2.46 -3.00 9.81
C ASP A 299 -2.87 -2.99 8.30
N ASP A 300 -4.11 -3.40 8.01
CA ASP A 300 -4.69 -3.64 6.69
C ASP A 300 -5.11 -2.36 5.95
N ALA A 301 -5.23 -1.21 6.65
CA ALA A 301 -5.80 0.01 6.07
C ALA A 301 -4.95 0.57 4.91
N VAL A 302 -3.62 0.41 4.95
CA VAL A 302 -2.76 0.81 3.83
C VAL A 302 -2.96 -0.12 2.63
N TRP A 303 -3.20 -1.40 2.86
CA TRP A 303 -3.42 -2.40 1.82
C TRP A 303 -4.80 -2.22 1.19
N LEU A 304 -5.81 -1.80 1.95
CA LEU A 304 -7.10 -1.37 1.41
C LEU A 304 -6.95 -0.16 0.48
N ARG A 305 -6.08 0.80 0.83
CA ARG A 305 -5.75 1.94 -0.05
C ARG A 305 -4.99 1.51 -1.30
N TRP A 306 -4.14 0.48 -1.21
CA TRP A 306 -3.53 -0.15 -2.38
C TRP A 306 -4.57 -0.84 -3.27
N ALA A 307 -5.53 -1.57 -2.69
CA ALA A 307 -6.65 -2.15 -3.43
C ALA A 307 -7.47 -1.06 -4.12
N ALA A 308 -7.76 0.06 -3.43
CA ALA A 308 -8.42 1.22 -4.02
C ALA A 308 -7.61 1.86 -5.16
N LEU A 309 -6.28 1.92 -5.06
CA LEU A 309 -5.43 2.45 -6.13
C LEU A 309 -5.39 1.51 -7.35
N LEU A 310 -5.58 0.21 -7.15
CA LEU A 310 -5.38 -0.82 -8.16
C LEU A 310 -6.67 -1.45 -8.71
N HIS A 311 -7.84 -1.21 -8.11
CA HIS A 311 -9.11 -1.87 -8.49
C HIS A 311 -9.41 -1.75 -9.99
N ASP A 312 -9.10 -0.58 -10.56
CA ASP A 312 -9.37 -0.23 -11.95
C ASP A 312 -8.17 -0.38 -12.88
N ILE A 313 -7.02 -0.88 -12.40
CA ILE A 313 -5.72 -0.78 -13.10
C ILE A 313 -5.73 -1.41 -14.50
N ALA A 314 -6.60 -2.39 -14.73
CA ALA A 314 -6.73 -3.10 -15.99
C ALA A 314 -7.74 -2.48 -16.97
N LYS A 315 -8.51 -1.46 -16.59
CA LYS A 315 -9.46 -0.78 -17.50
C LYS A 315 -8.83 -0.37 -18.84
N PRO A 316 -7.59 0.16 -18.92
CA PRO A 316 -6.98 0.51 -20.20
C PRO A 316 -6.79 -0.71 -21.11
N ALA A 317 -6.42 -1.87 -20.54
CA ALA A 317 -6.18 -3.10 -21.28
C ALA A 317 -7.47 -3.83 -21.69
N THR A 318 -8.58 -3.62 -20.99
CA THR A 318 -9.89 -4.22 -21.31
C THR A 318 -10.85 -3.28 -22.02
N LYS A 319 -10.43 -2.04 -22.28
CA LYS A 319 -11.24 -1.01 -22.92
C LYS A 319 -11.67 -1.44 -24.32
N ARG A 320 -12.98 -1.49 -24.56
CA ARG A 320 -13.57 -1.78 -25.87
C ARG A 320 -14.74 -0.85 -26.15
N PHE A 321 -14.81 -0.33 -27.38
CA PHE A 321 -15.99 0.38 -27.86
C PHE A 321 -16.98 -0.61 -28.48
N VAL A 322 -18.23 -0.57 -28.02
CA VAL A 322 -19.32 -1.37 -28.55
C VAL A 322 -20.36 -0.41 -29.14
N PRO A 323 -20.60 -0.45 -30.46
CA PRO A 323 -21.60 0.42 -31.10
C PRO A 323 -22.98 0.33 -30.41
N GLY A 324 -23.60 1.49 -30.16
CA GLY A 324 -24.90 1.59 -29.46
C GLY A 324 -24.84 1.50 -27.92
N THR A 325 -23.85 0.81 -27.36
CA THR A 325 -23.65 0.70 -25.89
C THR A 325 -22.62 1.71 -25.38
N GLY A 326 -21.60 2.02 -26.18
CA GLY A 326 -20.49 2.91 -25.84
C GLY A 326 -19.25 2.17 -25.33
N TRP A 327 -18.50 2.82 -24.44
CA TRP A 327 -17.27 2.26 -23.86
C TRP A 327 -17.55 1.23 -22.78
N THR A 328 -16.91 0.07 -22.88
CA THR A 328 -17.01 -1.05 -21.94
C THR A 328 -15.63 -1.46 -21.44
N PHE A 329 -15.59 -2.07 -20.24
CA PHE A 329 -14.36 -2.50 -19.57
C PHE A 329 -14.52 -3.91 -18.98
N HIS A 330 -15.24 -4.79 -19.68
CA HIS A 330 -15.60 -6.11 -19.15
C HIS A 330 -14.36 -6.94 -18.75
N GLY A 331 -14.39 -7.55 -17.56
CA GLY A 331 -13.33 -8.43 -17.06
C GLY A 331 -12.06 -7.72 -16.57
N HIS A 332 -12.11 -6.40 -16.32
CA HIS A 332 -10.96 -5.68 -15.76
C HIS A 332 -10.66 -6.10 -14.32
N GLU A 333 -11.65 -6.57 -13.57
CA GLU A 333 -11.50 -7.12 -12.23
C GLU A 333 -10.61 -8.38 -12.24
N ASP A 334 -10.83 -9.30 -13.18
CA ASP A 334 -10.05 -10.53 -13.31
C ASP A 334 -8.67 -10.26 -13.92
N LEU A 335 -8.57 -9.44 -14.97
CA LEU A 335 -7.28 -9.06 -15.54
C LEU A 335 -6.46 -8.24 -14.53
N GLY A 336 -7.10 -7.31 -13.83
CA GLY A 336 -6.51 -6.48 -12.79
C GLY A 336 -5.92 -7.33 -11.67
N ALA A 337 -6.69 -8.31 -11.17
CA ALA A 337 -6.21 -9.28 -10.20
C ALA A 337 -4.99 -10.06 -10.70
N ARG A 338 -4.94 -10.45 -11.99
CA ARG A 338 -3.77 -11.13 -12.59
C ARG A 338 -2.55 -10.21 -12.73
N MET A 339 -2.74 -8.89 -12.81
CA MET A 339 -1.64 -7.92 -12.86
C MET A 339 -0.98 -7.69 -11.50
N ILE A 340 -1.70 -7.89 -10.39
CA ILE A 340 -1.23 -7.58 -9.02
C ILE A 340 0.14 -8.20 -8.69
N PRO A 341 0.39 -9.52 -8.86
CA PRO A 341 1.68 -10.11 -8.51
C PRO A 341 2.86 -9.51 -9.28
N ARG A 342 2.64 -9.13 -10.55
CA ARG A 342 3.67 -8.48 -11.38
C ARG A 342 3.95 -7.05 -10.90
N ILE A 343 2.90 -6.29 -10.60
CA ILE A 343 3.02 -4.92 -10.07
C ILE A 343 3.73 -4.94 -8.71
N PHE A 344 3.32 -5.82 -7.79
CA PHE A 344 3.94 -5.96 -6.47
C PHE A 344 5.43 -6.31 -6.56
N ARG A 345 5.78 -7.28 -7.43
CA ARG A 345 7.18 -7.64 -7.66
C ARG A 345 7.99 -6.49 -8.25
N ARG A 346 7.42 -5.76 -9.24
CA ARG A 346 8.06 -4.59 -9.85
C ARG A 346 8.28 -3.50 -8.83
N LEU A 347 7.31 -3.22 -7.97
CA LEU A 347 7.37 -2.20 -6.92
C LEU A 347 8.09 -2.69 -5.65
N LYS A 348 8.62 -3.92 -5.59
CA LYS A 348 9.26 -4.48 -4.39
C LYS A 348 8.35 -4.45 -3.15
N LEU A 349 7.04 -4.60 -3.36
CA LEU A 349 6.06 -4.76 -2.29
C LEU A 349 6.09 -6.19 -1.74
N PRO A 350 5.59 -6.43 -0.51
CA PRO A 350 5.55 -7.76 0.10
C PRO A 350 4.74 -8.77 -0.74
N MET A 351 5.32 -9.94 -0.99
CA MET A 351 4.72 -11.01 -1.80
C MET A 351 4.05 -12.09 -0.93
N ASP A 352 3.35 -11.66 0.13
CA ASP A 352 2.71 -12.52 1.13
C ASP A 352 1.19 -12.28 1.18
N GLU A 353 0.56 -12.55 2.32
CA GLU A 353 -0.88 -12.38 2.55
C GLU A 353 -1.39 -10.97 2.17
N ARG A 354 -0.55 -9.94 2.29
CA ARG A 354 -0.89 -8.56 1.91
C ARG A 354 -1.15 -8.41 0.41
N MET A 355 -0.37 -9.12 -0.41
CA MET A 355 -0.56 -9.15 -1.86
C MET A 355 -1.79 -9.97 -2.24
N ALA A 356 -2.01 -11.09 -1.56
CA ALA A 356 -3.21 -11.92 -1.75
C ALA A 356 -4.49 -11.15 -1.37
N TYR A 357 -4.46 -10.38 -0.28
CA TYR A 357 -5.53 -9.49 0.16
C TYR A 357 -5.87 -8.46 -0.94
N VAL A 358 -4.87 -7.71 -1.44
CA VAL A 358 -5.10 -6.70 -2.49
C VAL A 358 -5.62 -7.37 -3.76
N GLN A 359 -5.05 -8.51 -4.16
CA GLN A 359 -5.51 -9.27 -5.31
C GLN A 359 -6.97 -9.72 -5.18
N LYS A 360 -7.38 -10.19 -3.99
CA LYS A 360 -8.74 -10.62 -3.69
C LYS A 360 -9.72 -9.46 -3.81
N LEU A 361 -9.43 -8.32 -3.18
CA LEU A 361 -10.31 -7.14 -3.24
C LEU A 361 -10.45 -6.61 -4.67
N VAL A 362 -9.35 -6.51 -5.42
CA VAL A 362 -9.37 -6.10 -6.84
C VAL A 362 -10.20 -7.09 -7.68
N ARG A 363 -10.17 -8.39 -7.38
CA ARG A 363 -10.99 -9.37 -8.10
C ARG A 363 -12.48 -9.24 -7.78
N LEU A 364 -12.81 -8.95 -6.52
CA LEU A 364 -14.18 -9.02 -6.02
C LEU A 364 -14.92 -7.68 -6.03
N HIS A 365 -14.26 -6.54 -6.26
CA HIS A 365 -14.88 -5.21 -6.10
C HIS A 365 -16.15 -4.96 -6.93
N HIS A 366 -16.36 -5.66 -8.05
CA HIS A 366 -17.61 -5.56 -8.82
C HIS A 366 -18.75 -6.45 -8.28
N ARG A 367 -18.44 -7.48 -7.48
CA ARG A 367 -19.41 -8.48 -7.03
C ARG A 367 -20.55 -7.87 -6.20
N PRO A 368 -20.30 -7.05 -5.16
CA PRO A 368 -21.40 -6.46 -4.39
C PRO A 368 -22.31 -5.57 -5.23
N VAL A 369 -21.74 -4.85 -6.21
CA VAL A 369 -22.51 -3.98 -7.13
C VAL A 369 -23.53 -4.77 -7.94
N ALA A 370 -23.21 -6.01 -8.32
CA ALA A 370 -24.14 -6.88 -9.05
C ALA A 370 -25.24 -7.48 -8.15
N LEU A 371 -25.10 -7.38 -6.83
CA LEU A 371 -26.01 -7.99 -5.85
C LEU A 371 -26.94 -6.98 -5.16
N VAL A 372 -26.96 -5.72 -5.61
CA VAL A 372 -27.83 -4.68 -5.03
C VAL A 372 -29.29 -4.74 -5.53
N ASP A 373 -29.56 -5.53 -6.57
CA ASP A 373 -30.90 -5.67 -7.14
C ASP A 373 -31.81 -6.58 -6.29
N GLU A 374 -33.12 -6.30 -6.29
CA GLU A 374 -34.09 -6.96 -5.38
C GLU A 374 -34.29 -8.46 -5.66
N GLN A 375 -33.93 -8.94 -6.86
CA GLN A 375 -34.14 -10.34 -7.29
C GLN A 375 -32.95 -11.27 -7.03
N VAL A 376 -31.98 -10.85 -6.21
CA VAL A 376 -30.77 -11.64 -5.95
C VAL A 376 -31.11 -12.91 -5.16
N THR A 377 -30.43 -14.02 -5.47
CA THR A 377 -30.61 -15.31 -4.79
C THR A 377 -29.69 -15.44 -3.58
N ASP A 378 -30.12 -16.19 -2.56
CA ASP A 378 -29.30 -16.46 -1.37
C ASP A 378 -28.00 -17.21 -1.74
N SER A 379 -28.00 -17.99 -2.83
CA SER A 379 -26.80 -18.63 -3.39
C SER A 379 -25.74 -17.62 -3.84
N ALA A 380 -26.14 -16.55 -4.54
CA ALA A 380 -25.19 -15.52 -4.99
C ALA A 380 -24.57 -14.75 -3.81
N ILE A 381 -25.38 -14.50 -2.78
CA ILE A 381 -24.92 -13.87 -1.53
C ILE A 381 -23.97 -14.80 -0.78
N ARG A 382 -24.32 -16.08 -0.62
CA ARG A 382 -23.46 -17.10 -0.01
C ARG A 382 -22.11 -17.21 -0.71
N ARG A 383 -22.12 -17.16 -2.05
CA ARG A 383 -20.89 -17.17 -2.84
C ARG A 383 -20.00 -15.97 -2.54
N LEU A 384 -20.57 -14.78 -2.45
CA LEU A 384 -19.82 -13.58 -2.06
C LEU A 384 -19.28 -13.69 -0.63
N LEU A 385 -20.09 -14.14 0.34
CA LEU A 385 -19.65 -14.36 1.73
C LEU A 385 -18.46 -15.33 1.79
N PHE A 386 -18.53 -16.44 1.05
CA PHE A 386 -17.46 -17.43 1.00
C PHE A 386 -16.19 -16.91 0.31
N GLU A 387 -16.32 -16.26 -0.85
CA GLU A 387 -15.17 -15.75 -1.62
C GLU A 387 -14.47 -14.58 -0.92
N ALA A 388 -15.25 -13.68 -0.33
CA ALA A 388 -14.74 -12.53 0.40
C ALA A 388 -14.14 -12.94 1.75
N GLY A 389 -14.77 -13.87 2.48
CA GLY A 389 -14.28 -14.37 3.75
C GLY A 389 -14.07 -13.25 4.79
N ASN A 390 -12.88 -13.23 5.39
CA ASN A 390 -12.53 -12.24 6.43
C ASN A 390 -12.43 -10.81 5.87
N GLU A 391 -12.25 -10.66 4.55
CA GLU A 391 -12.07 -9.38 3.88
C GLU A 391 -13.38 -8.74 3.42
N LEU A 392 -14.54 -9.31 3.78
CA LEU A 392 -15.85 -8.83 3.37
C LEU A 392 -16.10 -7.36 3.77
N GLU A 393 -15.76 -6.99 5.01
CA GLU A 393 -15.98 -5.63 5.50
C GLU A 393 -15.19 -4.61 4.68
N ASP A 394 -13.91 -4.88 4.44
CA ASP A 394 -13.04 -4.03 3.63
C ASP A 394 -13.46 -4.01 2.15
N LEU A 395 -13.98 -5.13 1.62
CA LEU A 395 -14.58 -5.19 0.29
C LEU A 395 -15.79 -4.25 0.20
N MET A 396 -16.70 -4.29 1.18
CA MET A 396 -17.86 -3.41 1.22
C MET A 396 -17.44 -1.94 1.37
N LEU A 397 -16.42 -1.64 2.18
CA LEU A 397 -15.84 -0.31 2.30
C LEU A 397 -15.29 0.19 0.96
N LEU A 398 -14.50 -0.63 0.26
CA LEU A 398 -13.95 -0.31 -1.06
C LEU A 398 -15.06 0.02 -2.07
N VAL A 399 -16.11 -0.81 -2.13
CA VAL A 399 -17.24 -0.61 -3.06
C VAL A 399 -18.03 0.66 -2.71
N ARG A 400 -18.26 0.94 -1.43
CA ARG A 400 -18.89 2.20 -0.99
C ARG A 400 -18.03 3.41 -1.36
N ALA A 401 -16.71 3.32 -1.22
CA ALA A 401 -15.78 4.37 -1.59
C ALA A 401 -15.74 4.64 -3.11
N ASP A 402 -16.03 3.62 -3.92
CA ASP A 402 -16.07 3.71 -5.39
C ASP A 402 -17.29 4.50 -5.93
N VAL A 403 -18.32 4.71 -5.09
CA VAL A 403 -19.49 5.52 -5.43
C VAL A 403 -19.13 7.01 -5.50
N THR A 404 -18.58 7.44 -6.65
CA THR A 404 -18.02 8.78 -6.89
C THR A 404 -18.93 9.74 -7.67
N SER A 405 -20.22 9.39 -7.85
CA SER A 405 -21.19 10.19 -8.60
C SER A 405 -21.35 11.61 -8.02
N LYS A 406 -21.39 12.63 -8.87
CA LYS A 406 -21.70 14.02 -8.47
C LYS A 406 -23.17 14.25 -8.10
N ASN A 407 -24.07 13.34 -8.47
CA ASN A 407 -25.50 13.43 -8.15
C ASN A 407 -25.77 12.85 -6.75
N PRO A 408 -26.16 13.67 -5.75
CA PRO A 408 -26.34 13.21 -4.37
C PRO A 408 -27.49 12.21 -4.20
N ARG A 409 -28.56 12.33 -5.00
CA ARG A 409 -29.68 11.37 -4.96
C ARG A 409 -29.24 9.99 -5.42
N ARG A 410 -28.43 9.95 -6.49
CA ARG A 410 -27.86 8.70 -7.01
C ARG A 410 -26.91 8.06 -6.00
N VAL A 411 -26.02 8.84 -5.39
CA VAL A 411 -25.11 8.35 -4.34
C VAL A 411 -25.90 7.73 -3.20
N ARG A 412 -26.89 8.46 -2.65
CA ARG A 412 -27.74 7.97 -1.56
C ARG A 412 -28.42 6.65 -1.90
N ARG A 413 -29.02 6.54 -3.09
CA ARG A 413 -29.67 5.31 -3.55
C ARG A 413 -28.72 4.11 -3.58
N TYR A 414 -27.48 4.29 -4.05
CA TYR A 414 -26.49 3.20 -4.05
C TYR A 414 -26.08 2.80 -2.64
N LEU A 415 -25.82 3.77 -1.76
CA LEU A 415 -25.44 3.50 -0.37
C LEU A 415 -26.57 2.76 0.38
N GLU A 416 -27.82 3.21 0.24
CA GLU A 416 -28.99 2.52 0.81
C GLU A 416 -29.16 1.10 0.24
N ALA A 417 -28.75 0.86 -1.00
CA ALA A 417 -28.79 -0.47 -1.60
C ALA A 417 -27.70 -1.39 -1.02
N PHE A 418 -26.50 -0.86 -0.75
CA PHE A 418 -25.47 -1.60 -0.02
C PHE A 418 -25.86 -1.87 1.44
N ASP A 419 -26.55 -0.93 2.10
CA ASP A 419 -27.07 -1.15 3.46
C ASP A 419 -28.07 -2.33 3.47
N ARG A 420 -28.97 -2.43 2.48
CA ARG A 420 -29.87 -3.57 2.34
C ARG A 420 -29.14 -4.88 2.03
N LEU A 421 -28.10 -4.82 1.20
CA LEU A 421 -27.27 -5.99 0.88
C LEU A 421 -26.57 -6.52 2.13
N GLU A 422 -26.01 -5.65 2.97
CA GLU A 422 -25.37 -6.05 4.25
C GLU A 422 -26.35 -6.70 5.22
N VAL A 423 -27.58 -6.19 5.33
CA VAL A 423 -28.64 -6.84 6.12
C VAL A 423 -28.93 -8.24 5.58
N ARG A 424 -29.09 -8.38 4.27
CA ARG A 424 -29.38 -9.68 3.65
C ARG A 424 -28.20 -10.65 3.75
N MET A 425 -26.97 -10.14 3.70
CA MET A 425 -25.76 -10.91 3.97
C MET A 425 -25.76 -11.47 5.39
N ALA A 426 -26.10 -10.65 6.39
CA ALA A 426 -26.23 -11.10 7.77
C ALA A 426 -27.36 -12.14 7.95
N GLU A 427 -28.49 -11.99 7.25
CA GLU A 427 -29.57 -12.99 7.27
C GLU A 427 -29.15 -14.33 6.66
N VAL A 428 -28.46 -14.31 5.51
CA VAL A 428 -27.93 -15.53 4.87
C VAL A 428 -26.86 -16.15 5.73
N GLU A 429 -25.96 -15.34 6.28
CA GLU A 429 -24.91 -15.80 7.19
C GLU A 429 -25.51 -16.42 8.45
N GLU A 430 -26.56 -15.85 9.05
CA GLU A 430 -27.22 -16.41 10.24
C GLU A 430 -27.94 -17.73 9.93
N LYS A 431 -28.66 -17.80 8.80
CA LYS A 431 -29.29 -19.05 8.33
C LYS A 431 -28.26 -20.16 8.17
N ASP A 432 -27.06 -19.82 7.68
CA ASP A 432 -25.99 -20.77 7.42
C ASP A 432 -25.06 -20.99 8.65
N ARG A 433 -24.94 -20.03 9.59
CA ARG A 433 -24.11 -20.08 10.81
C ARG A 433 -24.54 -21.12 11.83
N ILE A 434 -25.77 -21.62 11.75
CA ILE A 434 -26.20 -22.79 12.52
C ILE A 434 -25.37 -24.04 12.14
N ARG A 435 -24.61 -24.03 11.03
CA ARG A 435 -23.64 -25.07 10.70
C ARG A 435 -22.39 -24.43 10.11
N ASN A 436 -21.35 -24.36 10.95
CA ASN A 436 -19.97 -24.04 10.59
C ASN A 436 -19.69 -24.47 9.14
N PHE A 437 -19.28 -23.55 8.25
CA PHE A 437 -19.10 -23.78 6.79
C PHE A 437 -17.97 -24.77 6.44
N GLN A 438 -17.64 -25.67 7.37
CA GLN A 438 -16.95 -26.91 7.06
C GLN A 438 -17.88 -27.77 6.19
N PRO A 439 -17.34 -28.47 5.18
CA PRO A 439 -18.12 -29.43 4.42
C PRO A 439 -18.87 -30.34 5.39
N PRO A 440 -20.20 -30.48 5.27
CA PRO A 440 -20.99 -31.28 6.21
C PRO A 440 -20.50 -32.73 6.33
N VAL A 441 -19.84 -33.23 5.28
CA VAL A 441 -19.16 -34.52 5.24
C VAL A 441 -17.65 -34.26 5.15
N ASP A 442 -16.88 -34.78 6.12
CA ASP A 442 -15.43 -34.60 6.16
C ASP A 442 -14.66 -35.63 5.32
N GLY A 443 -13.33 -35.46 5.24
CA GLY A 443 -12.48 -36.35 4.44
C GLY A 443 -12.42 -37.78 4.99
N GLU A 444 -12.45 -37.96 6.31
CA GLU A 444 -12.40 -39.27 6.93
C GLU A 444 -13.68 -40.05 6.69
N GLU A 445 -14.81 -39.38 6.74
CA GLU A 445 -16.11 -39.97 6.43
C GLU A 445 -16.20 -40.41 4.97
N ILE A 446 -15.73 -39.58 4.02
CA ILE A 446 -15.65 -39.95 2.60
C ILE A 446 -14.80 -41.21 2.41
N MET A 447 -13.59 -41.23 2.99
CA MET A 447 -12.67 -42.37 2.90
C MET A 447 -13.29 -43.65 3.45
N ARG A 448 -13.89 -43.57 4.65
CA ARG A 448 -14.53 -44.72 5.32
C ARG A 448 -15.74 -45.25 4.55
N THR A 449 -16.55 -44.36 4.01
CA THR A 449 -17.82 -44.71 3.34
C THR A 449 -17.57 -45.33 1.97
N LEU A 450 -16.60 -44.79 1.21
CA LEU A 450 -16.30 -45.25 -0.15
C LEU A 450 -15.19 -46.31 -0.19
N GLY A 451 -14.53 -46.58 0.94
CA GLY A 451 -13.41 -47.53 1.02
C GLY A 451 -12.19 -47.07 0.24
N ILE A 452 -11.96 -45.76 0.17
CA ILE A 452 -10.86 -45.14 -0.60
C ILE A 452 -9.81 -44.54 0.34
N GLY A 453 -8.56 -44.53 -0.10
CA GLY A 453 -7.48 -43.84 0.61
C GLY A 453 -7.50 -42.33 0.40
N GLU A 454 -6.61 -41.63 1.09
CA GLU A 454 -6.37 -40.20 0.86
C GLU A 454 -5.89 -39.99 -0.59
N GLY A 455 -6.51 -39.06 -1.32
CA GLY A 455 -6.18 -38.84 -2.72
C GLY A 455 -7.09 -37.86 -3.45
N VAL A 456 -6.93 -37.79 -4.77
CA VAL A 456 -7.63 -36.84 -5.64
C VAL A 456 -9.14 -37.03 -5.64
N ALA A 457 -9.63 -38.27 -5.56
CA ALA A 457 -11.06 -38.58 -5.47
C ALA A 457 -11.74 -37.88 -4.28
N VAL A 458 -11.12 -37.95 -3.08
CA VAL A 458 -11.63 -37.28 -1.88
C VAL A 458 -11.68 -35.75 -2.11
N GLY A 459 -10.63 -35.19 -2.73
CA GLY A 459 -10.59 -33.78 -3.08
C GLY A 459 -11.70 -33.36 -4.05
N ILE A 460 -11.96 -34.15 -5.09
CA ILE A 460 -13.02 -33.88 -6.08
C ILE A 460 -14.39 -33.89 -5.41
N ILE A 461 -14.68 -34.88 -4.55
CA ILE A 461 -15.94 -34.99 -3.83
C ILE A 461 -16.15 -33.78 -2.92
N LYS A 462 -15.14 -33.42 -2.11
CA LYS A 462 -15.21 -32.26 -1.21
C LYS A 462 -15.47 -30.95 -1.99
N GLU A 463 -14.78 -30.76 -3.12
CA GLU A 463 -14.98 -29.59 -3.97
C GLU A 463 -16.38 -29.58 -4.58
N ALA A 464 -16.86 -30.71 -5.10
CA ALA A 464 -18.17 -30.82 -5.73
C ALA A 464 -19.33 -30.59 -4.75
N ILE A 465 -19.25 -31.11 -3.52
CA ILE A 465 -20.23 -30.84 -2.45
C ILE A 465 -20.26 -29.34 -2.15
N LYS A 466 -19.08 -28.75 -1.94
CA LYS A 466 -18.94 -27.32 -1.66
C LYS A 466 -19.55 -26.46 -2.76
N GLU A 467 -19.24 -26.74 -4.02
CA GLU A 467 -19.81 -26.02 -5.16
C GLU A 467 -21.34 -26.17 -5.24
N ALA A 468 -21.88 -27.37 -4.98
CA ALA A 468 -23.32 -27.60 -4.96
C ALA A 468 -24.04 -26.81 -3.84
N ILE A 469 -23.41 -26.63 -2.67
CA ILE A 469 -23.92 -25.78 -1.58
C ILE A 469 -23.89 -24.30 -1.98
N LEU A 470 -22.76 -23.85 -2.55
CA LEU A 470 -22.60 -22.46 -3.00
C LEU A 470 -23.61 -22.08 -4.08
N GLU A 471 -23.91 -23.00 -4.99
CA GLU A 471 -24.92 -22.83 -6.05
C GLU A 471 -26.37 -23.01 -5.56
N GLY A 472 -26.56 -23.40 -4.30
CA GLY A 472 -27.88 -23.67 -3.74
C GLY A 472 -28.57 -24.92 -4.31
N ARG A 473 -27.81 -25.82 -4.97
CA ARG A 473 -28.31 -27.12 -5.46
C ARG A 473 -28.64 -28.07 -4.30
N ILE A 474 -27.86 -27.98 -3.23
CA ILE A 474 -28.10 -28.71 -1.98
C ILE A 474 -27.99 -27.74 -0.79
N PRO A 475 -28.74 -27.97 0.30
CA PRO A 475 -28.56 -27.22 1.54
C PRO A 475 -27.25 -27.62 2.25
N ASN A 476 -26.75 -26.76 3.15
CA ASN A 476 -25.58 -27.02 3.98
C ASN A 476 -25.93 -27.98 5.15
N GLU A 477 -26.30 -29.22 4.83
CA GLU A 477 -26.69 -30.25 5.80
C GLU A 477 -25.95 -31.55 5.52
N HIS A 478 -25.67 -32.31 6.58
CA HIS A 478 -24.95 -33.58 6.49
C HIS A 478 -25.66 -34.55 5.53
N ASP A 479 -26.94 -34.86 5.78
CA ASP A 479 -27.70 -35.83 4.98
C ASP A 479 -27.75 -35.46 3.48
N ALA A 480 -27.98 -34.18 3.17
CA ALA A 480 -28.02 -33.70 1.80
C ALA A 480 -26.65 -33.79 1.10
N ALA A 481 -25.58 -33.41 1.81
CA ALA A 481 -24.21 -33.55 1.32
C ALA A 481 -23.80 -35.02 1.14
N PHE A 482 -24.22 -35.91 2.05
CA PHE A 482 -23.97 -37.34 1.97
C PHE A 482 -24.70 -37.98 0.79
N GLN A 483 -25.97 -37.63 0.57
CA GLN A 483 -26.72 -38.10 -0.61
C GLN A 483 -26.07 -37.61 -1.91
N TYR A 484 -25.65 -36.35 -1.95
CA TYR A 484 -24.97 -35.79 -3.11
C TYR A 484 -23.62 -36.48 -3.35
N MET A 485 -22.81 -36.73 -2.31
CA MET A 485 -21.59 -37.52 -2.37
C MET A 485 -21.86 -38.88 -3.04
N MET A 486 -22.88 -39.60 -2.56
CA MET A 486 -23.22 -40.92 -3.11
C MET A 486 -23.66 -40.86 -4.57
N ALA A 487 -24.29 -39.77 -5.00
CA ALA A 487 -24.69 -39.57 -6.39
C ALA A 487 -23.50 -39.28 -7.33
N ILE A 488 -22.44 -38.63 -6.84
CA ILE A 488 -21.28 -38.24 -7.67
C ILE A 488 -20.06 -39.16 -7.55
N LYS A 489 -20.11 -40.15 -6.63
CA LYS A 489 -18.95 -40.98 -6.28
C LYS A 489 -18.28 -41.63 -7.49
N ASP A 490 -19.06 -42.16 -8.45
CA ASP A 490 -18.53 -42.94 -9.56
C ASP A 490 -17.77 -42.02 -10.55
N GLU A 491 -18.32 -40.82 -10.80
CA GLU A 491 -17.66 -39.80 -11.62
C GLU A 491 -16.40 -39.24 -10.93
N ALA A 492 -16.44 -39.05 -9.62
CA ALA A 492 -15.26 -38.61 -8.86
C ALA A 492 -14.13 -39.65 -8.91
N MET A 493 -14.46 -40.94 -8.78
CA MET A 493 -13.50 -42.05 -8.91
C MET A 493 -12.94 -42.14 -10.33
N ARG A 494 -13.79 -42.00 -11.34
CA ARG A 494 -13.38 -41.96 -12.75
C ARG A 494 -12.38 -40.83 -13.02
N ARG A 495 -12.69 -39.61 -12.55
CA ARG A 495 -11.80 -38.44 -12.68
C ARG A 495 -10.47 -38.64 -11.96
N ALA A 496 -10.48 -39.26 -10.78
CA ALA A 496 -9.25 -39.59 -10.06
C ALA A 496 -8.38 -40.59 -10.83
N ALA A 497 -8.98 -41.64 -11.42
CA ALA A 497 -8.25 -42.60 -12.24
C ALA A 497 -7.60 -41.96 -13.47
N LEU A 498 -8.31 -41.05 -14.16
CA LEU A 498 -7.75 -40.26 -15.27
C LEU A 498 -6.57 -39.39 -14.82
N PHE A 499 -6.64 -38.79 -13.64
CA PHE A 499 -5.56 -37.99 -13.08
C PHE A 499 -4.33 -38.83 -12.77
N ASP A 500 -4.49 -39.98 -12.12
CA ASP A 500 -3.39 -40.88 -11.77
C ASP A 500 -2.67 -41.41 -13.03
N GLU A 501 -3.42 -41.72 -14.08
CA GLU A 501 -2.88 -42.12 -15.39
C GLU A 501 -2.05 -40.99 -16.04
N MET A 502 -2.58 -39.77 -16.04
CA MET A 502 -1.84 -38.61 -16.54
C MET A 502 -0.57 -38.37 -15.72
N VAL A 503 -0.63 -38.45 -14.39
CA VAL A 503 0.53 -38.30 -13.50
C VAL A 503 1.60 -39.35 -13.78
N ALA A 504 1.21 -40.60 -13.99
CA ALA A 504 2.12 -41.68 -14.35
C ALA A 504 2.81 -41.45 -15.70
N ALA A 505 2.14 -40.79 -16.64
CA ALA A 505 2.67 -40.46 -17.96
C ALA A 505 3.65 -39.26 -17.96
N LEU A 506 3.58 -38.35 -16.99
CA LEU A 506 4.40 -37.13 -16.94
C LEU A 506 5.86 -37.41 -16.56
N LYS A 507 6.81 -36.95 -17.40
CA LYS A 507 8.26 -37.12 -17.15
C LYS A 507 9.02 -35.79 -17.06
N GLY A 508 9.93 -35.70 -16.09
CA GLY A 508 10.89 -34.59 -15.95
C GLY A 508 10.23 -33.19 -16.01
N PRO A 509 10.57 -32.35 -17.02
CA PRO A 509 10.05 -30.98 -17.14
C PRO A 509 8.55 -30.92 -17.46
N GLU A 510 7.91 -32.01 -17.90
CA GLU A 510 6.46 -32.04 -18.16
C GLU A 510 5.63 -31.86 -16.89
N ARG A 511 6.21 -32.11 -15.70
CA ARG A 511 5.52 -31.95 -14.40
C ARG A 511 5.00 -30.52 -14.17
N ARG A 512 5.50 -29.51 -14.89
CA ARG A 512 4.95 -28.15 -14.84
C ARG A 512 3.51 -28.05 -15.34
N ALA A 513 3.04 -29.00 -16.16
CA ALA A 513 1.66 -29.05 -16.64
C ALA A 513 0.66 -29.65 -15.62
N LEU A 514 1.14 -30.18 -14.50
CA LEU A 514 0.31 -30.85 -13.50
C LEU A 514 -0.79 -29.94 -12.94
N GLY A 515 -0.49 -28.64 -12.77
CA GLY A 515 -1.46 -27.65 -12.30
C GLY A 515 -2.67 -27.53 -13.24
N ALA A 516 -2.42 -27.37 -14.55
CA ALA A 516 -3.46 -27.24 -15.56
C ALA A 516 -4.30 -28.53 -15.68
N ILE A 517 -3.64 -29.70 -15.66
CA ILE A 517 -4.34 -31.00 -15.68
C ILE A 517 -5.23 -31.14 -14.45
N LYS A 518 -4.72 -30.80 -13.26
CA LYS A 518 -5.50 -30.86 -12.02
C LYS A 518 -6.71 -29.93 -12.07
N GLU A 519 -6.57 -28.72 -12.62
CA GLU A 519 -7.68 -27.77 -12.75
C GLU A 519 -8.82 -28.34 -13.61
N VAL A 520 -8.48 -28.93 -14.76
CA VAL A 520 -9.47 -29.57 -15.65
C VAL A 520 -10.11 -30.79 -15.00
N ILE A 521 -9.35 -31.62 -14.29
CA ILE A 521 -9.89 -32.79 -13.57
C ILE A 521 -10.92 -32.36 -12.51
N PHE A 522 -10.67 -31.27 -11.79
CA PHE A 522 -11.56 -30.82 -10.72
C PHE A 522 -12.76 -30.03 -11.23
N LYS A 523 -12.60 -29.21 -12.28
CA LYS A 523 -13.58 -28.18 -12.68
C LYS A 523 -13.98 -28.20 -14.14
N GLY A 524 -13.25 -28.93 -14.99
CA GLY A 524 -13.51 -29.01 -16.42
C GLY A 524 -14.64 -29.98 -16.76
N GLU A 525 -15.26 -29.72 -17.91
CA GLU A 525 -16.09 -30.70 -18.60
C GLU A 525 -15.17 -31.70 -19.28
N LEU A 526 -15.34 -32.98 -18.95
CA LEU A 526 -14.60 -34.07 -19.55
C LEU A 526 -15.58 -34.91 -20.38
N PRO A 527 -15.19 -35.33 -21.59
CA PRO A 527 -15.94 -36.33 -22.34
C PRO A 527 -16.26 -37.53 -21.46
N ALA A 528 -17.42 -38.17 -21.64
CA ALA A 528 -17.77 -39.37 -20.87
C ALA A 528 -16.91 -40.57 -21.27
N ASP A 529 -16.51 -40.63 -22.55
CA ASP A 529 -15.58 -41.63 -23.04
C ASP A 529 -14.17 -41.44 -22.44
N ARG A 530 -13.50 -42.55 -22.11
CA ARG A 530 -12.20 -42.53 -21.44
C ARG A 530 -11.08 -42.09 -22.38
N GLU A 531 -11.07 -42.57 -23.63
CA GLU A 531 -10.01 -42.26 -24.59
C GLU A 531 -10.11 -40.79 -25.02
N GLU A 532 -11.32 -40.30 -25.25
CA GLU A 532 -11.56 -38.88 -25.55
C GLU A 532 -11.15 -37.97 -24.40
N ALA A 533 -11.44 -38.35 -23.15
CA ALA A 533 -11.02 -37.60 -21.97
C ALA A 533 -9.49 -37.55 -21.83
N LEU A 534 -8.79 -38.68 -22.03
CA LEU A 534 -7.33 -38.72 -22.01
C LEU A 534 -6.74 -37.88 -23.15
N ALA A 535 -7.29 -37.97 -24.36
CA ALA A 535 -6.87 -37.15 -25.49
C ALA A 535 -7.04 -35.65 -25.21
N TYR A 536 -8.14 -35.26 -24.56
CA TYR A 536 -8.36 -33.89 -24.13
C TYR A 536 -7.33 -33.44 -23.08
N LEU A 537 -7.06 -34.25 -22.05
CA LEU A 537 -6.06 -33.95 -21.03
C LEU A 537 -4.63 -33.87 -21.61
N HIS A 538 -4.33 -34.68 -22.63
CA HIS A 538 -3.08 -34.57 -23.39
C HIS A 538 -2.95 -33.23 -24.13
N ARG A 539 -4.02 -32.72 -24.73
CA ARG A 539 -4.01 -31.36 -25.34
C ARG A 539 -3.78 -30.27 -24.30
N VAL A 540 -4.47 -30.34 -23.16
CA VAL A 540 -4.26 -29.41 -22.03
C VAL A 540 -2.80 -29.44 -21.56
N LYS A 541 -2.19 -30.63 -21.49
CA LYS A 541 -0.77 -30.79 -21.19
C LYS A 541 0.08 -30.03 -22.21
N GLU A 542 -0.14 -30.24 -23.51
CA GLU A 542 0.63 -29.60 -24.57
C GLU A 542 0.53 -28.06 -24.54
N GLU A 543 -0.67 -27.53 -24.35
CA GLU A 543 -0.91 -26.09 -24.21
C GLU A 543 -0.17 -25.50 -23.01
N ALA A 544 -0.20 -26.17 -21.86
CA ALA A 544 0.51 -25.74 -20.66
C ALA A 544 2.05 -25.81 -20.80
N LEU A 545 2.56 -26.65 -21.72
CA LEU A 545 3.98 -26.77 -22.01
C LEU A 545 4.44 -25.83 -23.13
N ALA A 546 3.53 -25.23 -23.89
CA ALA A 546 3.86 -24.30 -24.95
C ALA A 546 4.63 -23.08 -24.38
N PRO A 547 5.68 -22.59 -25.07
CA PRO A 547 6.32 -21.34 -24.70
C PRO A 547 5.27 -20.23 -24.73
N ALA A 548 5.20 -19.42 -23.67
CA ALA A 548 4.30 -18.28 -23.62
C ALA A 548 4.61 -17.37 -24.82
N ASN A 549 3.74 -17.35 -25.82
CA ASN A 549 3.79 -16.33 -26.86
C ASN A 549 3.72 -14.96 -26.15
N GLU A 550 4.79 -14.18 -26.25
CA GLU A 550 4.77 -12.77 -25.87
C GLU A 550 3.67 -12.09 -26.69
N PRO A 551 2.61 -11.56 -26.08
CA PRO A 551 1.75 -10.63 -26.79
C PRO A 551 2.55 -9.32 -26.94
N ALA A 552 2.71 -8.90 -28.19
CA ALA A 552 3.34 -7.65 -28.59
C ALA A 552 2.67 -6.41 -27.97
#